data_AF-A0A2H9TCN6-F1
#
_entry.id   AF-A0A2H9TCN6-F1
#
_cell.length_a   1.000
_cell.length_b   1.000
_cell.length_c   1.000
_cell.angle_alpha   90.00
_cell.angle_beta   90.00
_cell.angle_gamma   90.00
#
_symmetry.space_group_name_H-M   'P 1'
#
loop_
_entity.id
_entity.type
_entity.pdbx_description
1 polymer ?
#
loop_
_entity_poly.entity_id
_entity_poly.type
_entity_poly.pdbx_seq_one_letter_code
_entity_poly.pdbx_strand_id
1 'polypeptide(L)' 'MNRVIALIPTEKIDNLLADREFISTELFEYPEQNNLLFRLRIREDFSVGGCDGKKIKAARFFGI' A
#
# COMPACT_ATOMS: atom_id res chain seq x y z
N MET A 1 7.08 -11.17 6.65
CA MET A 1 5.83 -11.22 5.87
C MET A 1 5.61 -12.57 5.18
N ASN A 2 6.62 -13.11 4.49
CA ASN A 2 6.55 -14.40 3.79
C ASN A 2 5.99 -15.56 4.62
N ARG A 3 6.31 -15.62 5.92
CA ARG A 3 5.79 -16.66 6.82
C ARG A 3 4.27 -16.66 7.02
N VAL A 4 3.62 -15.49 7.04
CA VAL A 4 2.17 -15.39 7.28
C VAL A 4 1.42 -15.54 5.96
N ILE A 5 1.91 -14.89 4.90
CA ILE A 5 1.26 -15.01 3.59
C ILE A 5 1.42 -16.44 3.04
N ALA A 6 2.53 -17.13 3.27
CA ALA A 6 2.68 -18.53 2.86
C ALA A 6 1.67 -19.49 3.50
N LEU A 7 0.99 -19.10 4.58
CA LEU A 7 -0.04 -19.91 5.24
C LEU A 7 -1.44 -19.71 4.66
N ILE A 8 -1.64 -18.65 3.88
CA ILE A 8 -2.93 -18.30 3.30
C ILE A 8 -2.80 -18.41 1.78
N PRO A 9 -3.52 -19.34 1.13
CA PRO A 9 -3.49 -19.45 -0.32
C PRO A 9 -3.85 -18.10 -0.96
N THR A 10 -3.06 -17.69 -1.94
CA THR A 10 -3.18 -16.37 -2.60
C THR A 10 -4.58 -16.12 -3.14
N GLU A 11 -5.24 -17.15 -3.67
CA GLU A 11 -6.61 -17.11 -4.18
C GLU A 11 -7.69 -16.82 -3.12
N LYS A 12 -7.32 -16.87 -1.84
CA LYS A 12 -8.19 -16.51 -0.71
C LYS A 12 -7.95 -15.08 -0.20
N ILE A 13 -6.97 -14.38 -0.76
CA ILE A 13 -6.59 -13.03 -0.34
C ILE A 13 -7.18 -12.03 -1.34
N ASP A 14 -8.22 -11.31 -0.92
CA ASP A 14 -8.84 -10.26 -1.74
C ASP A 14 -7.96 -9.00 -1.79
N ASN A 15 -7.49 -8.54 -0.63
CA ASN A 15 -6.59 -7.39 -0.52
C ASN A 15 -5.62 -7.52 0.66
N LEU A 16 -4.42 -6.97 0.53
CA LEU A 16 -3.49 -6.76 1.63
C LEU A 16 -3.61 -5.31 2.13
N LEU A 17 -3.85 -5.15 3.43
CA LEU A 17 -3.87 -3.85 4.10
C LEU A 17 -2.58 -3.69 4.90
N ALA A 18 -1.80 -2.66 4.62
CA ALA A 18 -0.61 -2.35 5.41
C ALA A 18 -0.72 -0.99 6.08
N ASP A 19 -0.22 -0.94 7.32
CA ASP A 19 0.06 0.31 8.02
C ASP A 19 1.43 0.86 7.59
N ARG A 20 1.58 2.18 7.66
CA ARG A 20 2.71 2.96 7.13
C ARG A 20 4.07 2.59 7.74
N GLU A 21 4.08 1.97 8.91
CA GLU A 21 5.29 1.51 9.60
C GLU A 21 5.94 0.31 8.90
N PHE A 22 5.24 -0.32 7.95
CA PHE A 22 5.69 -1.52 7.26
C PHE A 22 6.05 -1.30 5.79
N ILE A 23 6.09 -0.04 5.30
CA ILE A 23 6.40 0.25 3.89
C ILE A 23 7.91 0.12 3.64
N SER A 24 8.34 -1.05 3.16
CA SER A 24 9.63 -1.24 2.49
C SER A 24 9.43 -1.54 1.00
N THR A 25 10.47 -1.40 0.19
CA THR A 25 10.44 -1.78 -1.23
C THR A 25 10.04 -3.25 -1.41
N GLU A 26 10.51 -4.12 -0.51
CA GLU A 26 10.20 -5.56 -0.52
C GLU A 26 8.72 -5.85 -0.24
N LEU A 27 8.00 -4.91 0.40
CA LEU A 27 6.57 -5.03 0.66
C LEU A 27 5.75 -5.01 -0.63
N PHE A 28 6.21 -4.31 -1.67
CA PHE A 28 5.49 -4.14 -2.93
C PHE A 28 5.76 -5.27 -3.93
N GLU A 29 6.92 -5.91 -3.84
CA GLU A 29 7.31 -6.98 -4.77
C GLU A 29 6.40 -8.20 -4.67
N TYR A 30 6.02 -8.60 -3.44
CA TYR A 30 5.19 -9.79 -3.24
C TYR A 30 3.76 -9.62 -3.78
N PRO A 31 3.02 -8.54 -3.46
CA PRO A 31 1.70 -8.30 -4.05
C PRO A 31 1.73 -8.22 -5.57
N GLU A 32 2.74 -7.55 -6.15
CA GLU A 32 2.91 -7.40 -7.59
C GLU A 32 3.10 -8.75 -8.29
N GLN A 33 4.01 -9.59 -7.79
CA GLN A 33 4.27 -10.93 -8.34
C GLN A 33 3.08 -11.88 -8.24
N ASN A 34 2.18 -11.65 -7.29
CA ASN A 34 1.03 -12.51 -7.00
C ASN A 34 -0.29 -11.91 -7.48
N ASN A 35 -0.25 -10.79 -8.21
CA ASN A 35 -1.43 -10.07 -8.70
C ASN A 35 -2.45 -9.76 -7.58
N LEU A 36 -1.95 -9.45 -6.38
CA LEU A 36 -2.77 -9.11 -5.23
C LEU A 36 -3.00 -7.61 -5.15
N LEU A 37 -4.24 -7.22 -4.87
CA LEU A 37 -4.55 -5.83 -4.58
C LEU A 37 -3.93 -5.43 -3.24
N PHE A 38 -3.24 -4.29 -3.24
CA PHE A 38 -2.56 -3.76 -2.07
C PHE A 38 -3.11 -2.38 -1.72
N ARG A 39 -3.53 -2.21 -0.47
CA ARG A 39 -4.10 -0.96 0.05
C ARG A 39 -3.23 -0.42 1.17
N LEU A 40 -2.83 0.84 1.01
CA LEU A 40 -2.08 1.58 2.02
C LEU A 40 -3.00 2.49 2.81
N ARG A 41 -2.89 2.43 4.13
CA ARG A 41 -3.50 3.45 4.97
C ARG A 41 -2.66 4.72 4.92
N ILE A 42 -3.25 5.79 4.40
CA ILE A 42 -2.60 7.11 4.31
C ILE A 42 -3.16 8.02 5.41
N ARG A 43 -2.30 8.75 6.12
CA ARG A 43 -2.75 9.77 7.10
C ARG A 43 -3.22 11.03 6.37
N GLU A 44 -4.15 11.75 6.98
CA GLU A 44 -4.65 13.03 6.45
C GLU A 44 -3.53 14.06 6.20
N ASP A 45 -2.46 14.02 7.00
CA ASP A 45 -1.30 14.91 6.89
C ASP A 45 -0.22 14.40 5.93
N PHE A 46 -0.36 13.19 5.39
CA PHE A 46 0.60 12.63 4.46
C PHE A 46 0.63 13.46 3.18
N SER A 47 1.84 13.82 2.73
CA SER A 47 2.03 14.64 1.54
C SER A 47 2.70 13.84 0.44
N VAL A 48 2.12 13.85 -0.75
CA VAL A 48 2.68 13.26 -1.97
C VAL A 48 3.28 14.36 -2.85
N GLY A 49 4.28 14.00 -3.66
CA GLY A 49 4.82 14.89 -4.68
C GLY A 49 3.83 15.01 -5.84
N GLY A 50 3.39 16.23 -6.14
CA GLY A 50 2.64 16.56 -7.34
C GLY A 50 3.56 16.58 -8.58
N CYS A 51 2.96 16.48 -9.76
CA CYS A 51 3.70 16.57 -11.04
C CYS A 51 4.39 17.94 -11.23
N ASP A 52 3.96 18.96 -10.49
CA ASP A 52 4.58 20.30 -10.45
C ASP A 52 5.70 20.40 -9.40
N GLY A 53 6.08 19.29 -8.77
CA GLY A 53 7.09 19.23 -7.71
C GLY A 53 6.59 19.74 -6.35
N LYS A 54 5.34 20.21 -6.24
CA LYS A 54 4.80 20.68 -4.97
C LYS A 54 4.30 19.51 -4.13
N LYS A 55 4.40 19.64 -2.81
CA LYS A 55 3.80 18.70 -1.88
C LYS A 55 2.29 18.95 -1.80
N ILE A 56 1.50 17.91 -2.04
CA ILE A 56 0.04 17.94 -1.97
C ILE A 56 -0.38 16.95 -0.88
N LYS A 57 -1.31 17.35 0.01
CA LYS A 57 -1.90 16.40 0.96
C LYS A 57 -2.57 15.27 0.20
N ALA A 58 -2.18 14.04 0.51
CA ALA A 58 -2.69 12.84 -0.13
C ALA A 58 -4.21 12.70 0.05
N ALA A 59 -4.77 13.19 1.17
CA ALA A 59 -6.21 13.24 1.41
C ALA A 59 -7.01 13.89 0.25
N ARG A 60 -6.41 14.84 -0.49
CA ARG A 60 -7.05 15.49 -1.64
C ARG A 60 -7.39 14.53 -2.78
N PHE A 61 -6.73 13.39 -2.87
CA PHE A 61 -6.99 12.38 -3.91
C PHE A 61 -8.11 11.41 -3.52
N PHE A 62 -8.56 11.43 -2.27
CA PHE A 62 -9.53 10.47 -1.74
C PHE A 62 -10.87 11.10 -1.35
N GLY A 63 -11.06 12.42 -1.57
CA GLY A 63 -12.36 13.09 -1.44
C GLY A 63 -12.96 13.10 -0.03
N ILE A 64 -12.11 13.14 1.01
CA ILE A 64 -12.51 13.25 2.42
C ILE A 64 -12.44 14.72 2.85
#